data_AF-A0A938S8E1-F1
#
_entry.id   AF-A0A938S8E1-F1
#
_cell.length_a   1.000
_cell.length_b   1.000
_cell.length_c   1.000
_cell.angle_alpha   90.00
_cell.angle_beta   90.00
_cell.angle_gamma   90.00
#
_symmetry.space_group_name_H-M   'P 1'
#
loop_
_entity.id
_entity.type
_entity.pdbx_description
1 polymer ?
#
loop_
_entity_poly.entity_id
_entity_poly.type
_entity_poly.pdbx_seq_one_letter_code
_entity_poly.pdbx_strand_id
1 'polypeptide(L)'
;MQTKSKKAVYELRDFLDHLSSLFREDITAEEAKKHLYECRTHLRRCSVEPLEYMAEKRFVQLDRYARWYARVPFPFRENPLSKPEFFQRMKEAKRLIAEGRTVKTEGQACERMDKAFEIVTDLLEQVKPSRYLVQGLLWGAGVFIAGLLAGIAAMCFR
;
A
#
# COMPACT_ATOMS: atom_id res chain seq x y z
N MET A 1 9.02 14.15 -2.23
CA MET A 1 9.67 13.08 -1.45
C MET A 1 9.04 13.07 -0.06
N GLN A 2 8.11 12.16 0.24
CA GLN A 2 7.59 12.06 1.61
C GLN A 2 8.68 11.42 2.47
N THR A 3 9.15 12.16 3.47
CA THR A 3 10.11 11.72 4.50
C THR A 3 9.66 10.38 5.08
N LYS A 4 10.57 9.41 5.18
CA LYS A 4 10.32 8.16 5.90
C LYS A 4 9.78 8.50 7.30
N SER A 5 8.69 7.87 7.72
CA SER A 5 8.15 8.08 9.07
C SER A 5 9.23 7.72 10.10
N LYS A 6 9.74 8.71 10.84
CA LYS A 6 10.65 8.50 11.98
C LYS A 6 9.90 8.06 13.24
N LYS A 7 8.58 7.89 13.15
CA LYS A 7 7.71 7.67 14.30
C LYS A 7 8.04 6.38 15.05
N ALA A 8 8.30 5.28 14.33
CA ALA A 8 8.73 4.03 14.96
C ALA A 8 10.07 4.16 15.71
N VAL A 9 10.98 5.02 15.25
CA VAL A 9 12.25 5.29 15.95
C VAL A 9 12.00 6.04 17.25
N TYR A 10 11.08 7.01 17.25
CA TYR A 10 10.69 7.72 18.47
C TYR A 10 9.98 6.79 19.46
N GLU A 11 9.06 5.94 19.00
CA GLU A 11 8.41 4.94 19.85
C GLU A 11 9.44 3.97 20.46
N LEU A 12 10.49 3.60 19.72
CA LEU A 12 11.54 2.72 20.24
C LEU A 12 12.39 3.43 21.29
N ARG A 13 12.71 4.70 21.07
CA ARG A 13 13.42 5.53 22.07
C ARG A 13 12.57 5.64 23.33
N ASP A 14 11.30 6.00 23.21
CA ASP A 14 10.41 6.20 24.36
C ASP A 14 10.22 4.88 25.15
N PHE A 15 10.19 3.73 24.45
CA PHE A 15 10.29 2.41 25.10
C PHE A 15 11.57 2.26 25.93
N LEU A 16 12.73 2.60 25.36
CA LEU A 16 14.02 2.50 26.06
C LEU A 16 14.13 3.47 27.24
N ASP A 17 13.53 4.66 27.15
CA ASP A 17 13.48 5.64 28.24
C ASP A 17 12.66 5.10 29.43
N HIS A 18 11.50 4.49 29.15
CA HIS A 18 10.68 3.85 30.17
C HIS A 18 11.34 2.58 30.73
N LEU A 19 12.02 1.80 29.90
CA LEU A 19 12.78 0.64 30.34
C LEU A 19 13.92 1.06 31.28
N SER A 20 14.65 2.12 30.93
CA SER A 20 15.73 2.67 31.75
C SER A 20 15.21 3.19 33.10
N SER A 21 14.02 3.82 33.10
CA SER A 21 13.37 4.29 34.33
C SER A 21 13.09 3.15 35.32
N LEU A 22 12.83 1.93 34.84
CA LEU A 22 12.60 0.76 35.70
C LEU A 22 13.83 0.31 36.51
N PHE A 23 15.04 0.74 36.12
CA PHE A 23 16.28 0.38 36.80
C PHE A 23 16.72 1.41 37.86
N ARG A 24 15.91 2.45 38.12
CA ARG A 24 16.18 3.40 39.18
C ARG A 24 16.05 2.74 40.55
N GLU A 25 16.99 3.04 41.45
CA GLU A 25 17.00 2.48 42.82
C GLU A 25 15.84 2.98 43.68
N ASP A 26 15.28 4.14 43.36
CA ASP A 26 14.22 4.81 44.12
C ASP A 26 12.81 4.59 43.54
N ILE A 27 12.66 3.67 42.57
CA ILE A 27 11.37 3.47 41.90
C ILE A 27 10.34 2.80 42.81
N THR A 28 9.14 3.36 42.87
CA THR A 28 8.02 2.75 43.59
C THR A 28 7.36 1.63 42.75
N ALA A 29 6.66 0.71 43.41
CA ALA A 29 5.94 -0.36 42.71
C ALA A 29 4.83 0.17 41.77
N GLU A 30 4.24 1.32 42.08
CA GLU A 30 3.21 1.96 41.25
C GLU A 30 3.80 2.60 39.99
N GLU A 31 4.92 3.31 40.13
CA GLU A 31 5.67 3.86 39.00
C GLU A 31 6.21 2.75 38.10
N ALA A 32 6.72 1.65 38.68
CA ALA A 32 7.16 0.49 37.91
C ALA A 32 6.04 -0.10 37.05
N LYS A 33 4.82 -0.23 37.59
CA LYS A 33 3.66 -0.69 36.82
C LYS A 33 3.31 0.27 35.67
N LYS A 34 3.37 1.58 35.92
CA LYS A 34 3.14 2.59 34.89
C LYS A 34 4.18 2.48 33.77
N HIS A 35 5.46 2.42 34.10
CA HIS A 35 6.54 2.30 33.11
C HIS A 35 6.45 0.99 32.32
N LEU A 36 6.11 -0.13 32.95
CA LEU A 36 5.86 -1.39 32.25
C LEU A 36 4.68 -1.31 31.27
N TYR A 37 3.60 -0.61 31.65
CA TYR A 37 2.46 -0.36 30.77
C TYR A 37 2.85 0.49 29.56
N GLU A 38 3.59 1.57 29.78
CA GLU A 38 4.07 2.43 28.69
C GLU A 38 5.05 1.68 27.77
N CYS A 39 6.00 0.93 28.34
CA CYS A 39 6.90 0.06 27.58
C CYS A 39 6.13 -0.86 26.62
N ARG A 40 5.09 -1.54 27.12
CA ARG A 40 4.25 -2.42 26.30
C ARG A 40 3.53 -1.65 25.18
N THR A 41 3.04 -0.44 25.47
CA THR A 41 2.33 0.41 24.51
C THR A 41 3.28 0.87 23.39
N HIS A 42 4.44 1.41 23.74
CA HIS A 42 5.44 1.87 22.77
C HIS A 42 5.98 0.72 21.90
N LEU A 43 6.24 -0.44 22.50
CA LEU A 43 6.72 -1.61 21.77
C LEU A 43 5.67 -2.12 20.77
N ARG A 44 4.37 -2.04 21.10
CA ARG A 44 3.29 -2.33 20.15
C ARG A 44 3.26 -1.33 18.99
N ARG A 45 3.34 -0.03 19.29
CA ARG A 45 3.34 1.03 18.27
C ARG A 45 4.55 0.95 17.35
N CYS A 46 5.73 0.57 17.88
CA CYS A 46 6.93 0.31 17.09
C CYS A 46 6.70 -0.71 15.97
N SER A 47 5.88 -1.74 16.24
CA SER A 47 5.57 -2.79 15.27
C SER A 47 4.49 -2.37 14.28
N VAL A 48 3.45 -1.66 14.74
CA VAL A 48 2.28 -1.30 13.92
C VAL A 48 2.56 -0.12 12.98
N GLU A 49 3.27 0.91 13.44
CA GLU A 49 3.47 2.15 12.68
C GLU A 49 4.23 1.94 11.34
N PRO A 50 5.27 1.09 11.24
CA PRO A 50 5.88 0.74 9.97
C PRO A 50 4.92 0.04 9.00
N LEU A 51 4.10 -0.89 9.52
CA LEU A 51 3.13 -1.65 8.72
C LEU A 51 2.04 -0.74 8.17
N GLU A 52 1.51 0.15 9.01
CA GLU A 52 0.55 1.18 8.60
C GLU A 52 1.13 2.07 7.50
N TYR A 53 2.35 2.60 7.69
CA TYR A 53 3.01 3.41 6.67
C TYR A 53 3.17 2.67 5.34
N MET A 54 3.57 1.39 5.39
CA MET A 54 3.74 0.56 4.19
C MET A 54 2.39 0.30 3.49
N ALA A 55 1.36 -0.09 4.24
CA ALA A 55 0.02 -0.35 3.73
C ALA A 55 -0.59 0.91 3.09
N GLU A 56 -0.51 2.06 3.78
CA GLU A 56 -1.01 3.34 3.26
C GLU A 56 -0.29 3.78 2.00
N LYS A 57 1.04 3.73 2.00
CA LYS A 57 1.85 4.14 0.84
C LYS A 57 1.50 3.30 -0.38
N ARG A 58 1.35 1.99 -0.20
CA ARG A 58 0.93 1.07 -1.27
C ARG A 58 -0.50 1.35 -1.70
N PHE A 59 -1.42 1.62 -0.78
CA PHE A 59 -2.80 1.94 -1.11
C PHE A 59 -2.91 3.24 -1.92
N VAL A 60 -2.15 4.27 -1.56
CA VAL A 60 -2.07 5.53 -2.33
C VAL A 60 -1.49 5.29 -3.73
N GLN A 61 -0.48 4.42 -3.85
CA GLN A 61 0.05 4.03 -5.15
C GLN A 61 -1.02 3.33 -6.01
N LEU A 62 -1.77 2.41 -5.41
CA LEU A 62 -2.86 1.69 -6.06
C LEU A 62 -3.95 2.65 -6.55
N ASP A 63 -4.42 3.56 -5.71
CA ASP A 63 -5.42 4.58 -6.06
C ASP A 63 -4.93 5.49 -7.19
N ARG A 64 -3.66 5.94 -7.12
CA ARG A 64 -3.05 6.74 -8.20
C ARG A 64 -3.05 6.00 -9.53
N TYR A 65 -2.66 4.73 -9.51
CA TYR A 65 -2.65 3.89 -10.71
C TYR A 65 -4.07 3.70 -11.23
N ALA A 66 -5.00 3.26 -10.38
CA ALA A 66 -6.41 3.07 -10.76
C ALA A 66 -7.03 4.31 -11.41
N ARG A 67 -6.79 5.51 -10.86
CA ARG A 67 -7.27 6.78 -11.45
C ARG A 67 -6.62 7.09 -12.79
N TRP A 68 -5.32 6.84 -12.93
CA TRP A 68 -4.64 7.02 -14.22
C TRP A 68 -5.22 6.09 -15.27
N TYR A 69 -5.43 4.81 -14.94
CA TYR A 69 -6.07 3.83 -15.83
C TYR A 69 -7.50 4.19 -16.20
N ALA A 70 -8.30 4.72 -15.27
CA ALA A 70 -9.67 5.15 -15.56
C ALA A 70 -9.73 6.29 -16.60
N ARG A 71 -8.62 7.02 -16.82
CA ARG A 71 -8.54 8.12 -17.81
C ARG A 71 -8.03 7.68 -19.16
N VAL A 72 -7.36 6.53 -19.26
CA VAL A 72 -6.83 6.06 -20.54
C VAL A 72 -7.94 5.26 -21.22
N PRO A 73 -8.38 5.66 -22.43
CA PRO A 73 -9.37 4.93 -23.19
C PRO A 73 -8.73 3.63 -23.69
N PHE A 74 -8.76 2.59 -22.86
CA PHE A 74 -8.17 1.30 -23.20
C PHE A 74 -9.19 0.41 -23.91
N PRO A 75 -8.94 -0.03 -25.16
CA PRO A 75 -9.71 -1.08 -25.84
C PRO A 75 -9.34 -2.49 -25.35
N PHE A 76 -8.61 -2.63 -24.24
CA PHE A 76 -8.14 -3.93 -23.78
C PHE A 76 -9.22 -4.67 -22.98
N ARG A 77 -9.61 -5.83 -23.50
CA ARG A 77 -10.62 -6.77 -22.96
C ARG A 77 -10.37 -7.19 -21.49
N GLU A 78 -9.15 -7.01 -20.98
CA GLU A 78 -8.71 -7.45 -19.65
C GLU A 78 -8.41 -6.27 -18.71
N ASN A 79 -9.23 -5.22 -18.72
CA ASN A 79 -9.10 -4.14 -17.74
C ASN A 79 -9.50 -4.64 -16.33
N PRO A 80 -8.60 -4.72 -15.34
CA PRO A 80 -8.96 -5.15 -13.99
C PRO A 80 -9.95 -4.19 -13.31
N LEU A 81 -9.98 -2.91 -13.73
CA LEU A 81 -10.95 -1.93 -13.24
C LEU A 81 -12.37 -2.13 -13.78
N SER A 82 -12.59 -3.00 -14.77
CA SER A 82 -13.95 -3.35 -15.18
C SER A 82 -14.60 -4.37 -14.24
N LYS A 83 -13.80 -5.04 -13.39
CA LYS A 83 -14.27 -6.09 -12.48
C LYS A 83 -14.76 -5.48 -11.15
N PRO A 84 -16.02 -5.72 -10.74
CA PRO A 84 -16.54 -5.25 -9.45
C PRO A 84 -15.71 -5.71 -8.24
N GLU A 85 -15.15 -6.92 -8.33
CA GLU A 85 -14.31 -7.53 -7.29
C GLU A 85 -13.09 -6.66 -6.95
N PHE A 86 -12.49 -5.99 -7.95
CA PHE A 86 -11.34 -5.10 -7.74
C PHE A 86 -11.68 -3.98 -6.76
N PHE A 87 -12.84 -3.32 -6.95
CA PHE A 87 -13.28 -2.23 -6.07
C PHE A 87 -13.76 -2.73 -4.72
N GLN A 88 -14.33 -3.93 -4.64
CA GLN A 88 -14.70 -4.55 -3.35
C GLN A 88 -13.46 -4.82 -2.51
N ARG A 89 -12.42 -5.44 -3.09
CA ARG A 89 -11.14 -5.69 -2.41
C ARG A 89 -10.42 -4.38 -2.04
N MET A 90 -10.50 -3.35 -2.88
CA MET A 90 -9.96 -2.03 -2.53
C MET A 90 -10.70 -1.40 -1.33
N LYS A 91 -12.04 -1.52 -1.26
CA LYS A 91 -12.83 -1.08 -0.09
C LYS A 91 -12.47 -1.87 1.16
N GLU A 92 -12.27 -3.19 1.03
CA GLU A 92 -11.85 -4.06 2.13
C GLU A 92 -10.48 -3.63 2.68
N ALA A 93 -9.48 -3.44 1.82
CA ALA A 93 -8.17 -2.95 2.24
C ALA A 93 -8.25 -1.60 2.96
N LYS A 94 -9.05 -0.66 2.45
CA LYS A 94 -9.27 0.64 3.10
C LYS A 94 -9.90 0.48 4.50
N ARG A 95 -10.87 -0.42 4.63
CA ARG A 95 -11.52 -0.74 5.91
C ARG A 95 -10.52 -1.32 6.90
N LEU A 96 -9.72 -2.31 6.50
CA LEU A 96 -8.70 -2.94 7.35
C LEU A 96 -7.64 -1.95 7.83
N ILE A 97 -7.18 -1.04 6.96
CA ILE A 97 -6.27 0.05 7.37
C ILE A 97 -6.93 0.92 8.43
N ALA A 98 -8.18 1.34 8.22
CA ALA A 98 -8.90 2.17 9.19
C ALA A 98 -9.10 1.44 10.53
N GLU A 99 -9.50 0.17 10.50
CA GLU A 99 -9.67 -0.67 11.68
C GLU A 99 -8.34 -0.93 12.40
N GLY A 100 -7.22 -1.06 11.68
CA GLY A 100 -5.89 -1.21 12.29
C GLY A 100 -5.41 0.09 12.96
N ARG A 101 -5.80 1.26 12.44
CA ARG A 101 -5.49 2.56 13.06
C ARG A 101 -6.23 2.79 14.37
N THR A 102 -7.46 2.29 14.50
CA THR A 102 -8.24 2.47 15.74
C THR A 102 -7.76 1.54 16.85
N VAL A 103 -7.22 0.36 16.51
CA VAL A 103 -6.80 -0.64 17.50
C VAL A 103 -5.27 -0.76 17.66
N LYS A 104 -4.48 0.27 17.35
CA LYS A 104 -2.99 0.25 17.38
C LYS A 104 -2.37 -0.32 18.67
N THR A 105 -3.10 -0.23 19.78
CA THR A 105 -2.67 -0.72 21.10
C THR A 105 -3.10 -2.15 21.39
N GLU A 106 -3.88 -2.79 20.51
CA GLU A 106 -4.36 -4.15 20.60
C GLU A 106 -3.56 -5.08 19.67
N GLY A 107 -3.46 -6.37 20.02
CA GLY A 107 -2.68 -7.34 19.24
C GLY A 107 -3.16 -7.56 17.81
N GLN A 108 -4.42 -7.20 17.51
CA GLN A 108 -5.02 -7.40 16.18
C GLN A 108 -4.63 -6.34 15.15
N ALA A 109 -3.97 -5.25 15.55
CA ALA A 109 -3.59 -4.18 14.61
C ALA A 109 -2.61 -4.67 13.54
N CYS A 110 -1.59 -5.46 13.93
CA CYS A 110 -0.61 -5.99 12.99
C CYS A 110 -1.28 -6.91 11.95
N GLU A 111 -2.11 -7.86 12.40
CA GLU A 111 -2.82 -8.80 11.52
C GLU A 111 -3.70 -8.07 10.49
N ARG A 112 -4.43 -7.03 10.93
CA ARG A 112 -5.27 -6.22 10.02
C ARG A 112 -4.42 -5.44 9.02
N MET A 113 -3.28 -4.89 9.44
CA MET A 113 -2.38 -4.13 8.56
C MET A 113 -1.66 -5.04 7.56
N ASP A 114 -1.23 -6.23 7.98
CA ASP A 114 -0.62 -7.24 7.11
C ASP A 114 -1.63 -7.72 6.06
N LYS A 115 -2.85 -8.07 6.47
CA LYS A 115 -3.91 -8.47 5.53
C LYS A 115 -4.25 -7.35 4.54
N ALA A 116 -4.30 -6.10 5.01
CA ALA A 116 -4.48 -4.96 4.12
C ALA A 116 -3.33 -4.83 3.11
N PHE A 117 -2.09 -5.01 3.57
CA PHE A 117 -0.90 -4.94 2.74
C PHE A 117 -0.89 -6.03 1.66
N GLU A 118 -1.26 -7.26 1.99
CA GLU A 118 -1.42 -8.37 1.04
C GLU A 118 -2.45 -8.03 -0.04
N ILE A 119 -3.66 -7.62 0.35
CA ILE A 119 -4.73 -7.26 -0.60
C ILE A 119 -4.27 -6.16 -1.54
N VAL A 120 -3.62 -5.12 -1.02
CA VAL A 120 -3.14 -4.00 -1.84
C VAL A 120 -2.02 -4.44 -2.77
N THR A 121 -1.14 -5.33 -2.32
CA THR A 121 -0.04 -5.87 -3.13
C THR A 121 -0.58 -6.67 -4.31
N ASP A 122 -1.55 -7.56 -4.08
CA ASP A 122 -2.24 -8.33 -5.12
C ASP A 122 -2.91 -7.42 -6.16
N LEU A 123 -3.65 -6.41 -5.69
CA LEU A 123 -4.34 -5.47 -6.58
C LEU A 123 -3.34 -4.64 -7.39
N LEU A 124 -2.22 -4.23 -6.79
CA LEU A 124 -1.16 -3.51 -7.47
C LEU A 124 -0.54 -4.33 -8.60
N GLU A 125 -0.39 -5.65 -8.44
CA GLU A 125 0.12 -6.53 -9.50
C GLU A 125 -0.76 -6.54 -10.75
N GLN A 126 -2.07 -6.45 -10.54
CA GLN A 126 -3.05 -6.40 -11.64
C GLN A 126 -2.96 -5.08 -12.41
N VAL A 127 -2.62 -3.98 -11.72
CA VAL A 127 -2.52 -2.64 -12.33
C VAL A 127 -1.07 -2.16 -12.52
N LYS A 128 -0.08 -3.07 -12.55
CA LYS A 128 1.33 -2.71 -12.76
C LYS A 128 1.54 -2.04 -14.13
N PRO A 129 2.07 -0.80 -14.21
CA PRO A 129 2.27 -0.06 -15.47
C PRO A 129 3.07 -0.81 -16.54
N SER A 130 4.01 -1.66 -16.14
CA SER A 130 4.84 -2.43 -17.07
C SER A 130 4.03 -3.38 -17.97
N ARG A 131 2.97 -4.02 -17.45
CA ARG A 131 2.10 -4.87 -18.27
C ARG A 131 1.44 -4.10 -19.41
N TYR A 132 1.09 -2.84 -19.15
CA TYR A 132 0.37 -2.00 -20.10
C TYR A 132 1.30 -1.22 -21.04
N LEU A 133 2.53 -0.91 -20.63
CA LEU A 133 3.54 -0.38 -21.55
C LEU A 133 3.84 -1.38 -22.67
N VAL A 134 3.97 -2.66 -22.34
CA VAL A 134 4.17 -3.73 -23.32
C VAL A 134 2.95 -3.86 -24.24
N GLN A 135 1.73 -3.90 -23.69
CA GLN A 135 0.51 -3.98 -24.49
C GLN A 135 0.28 -2.73 -25.37
N GLY A 136 0.59 -1.53 -24.85
CA GLY A 136 0.51 -0.28 -25.58
C GLY A 136 1.52 -0.20 -26.74
N LEU A 137 2.75 -0.67 -26.52
CA LEU A 137 3.76 -0.81 -27.57
C LEU A 137 3.31 -1.79 -28.65
N LEU A 138 2.78 -2.95 -28.27
CA LEU A 138 2.27 -3.95 -29.21
C LEU A 138 1.09 -3.40 -30.03
N TRP A 139 0.16 -2.69 -29.38
CA TRP A 139 -0.96 -2.08 -30.07
C TRP A 139 -0.51 -0.98 -31.03
N GLY A 140 0.38 -0.10 -30.60
CA GLY A 140 0.95 0.94 -31.46
C GLY A 140 1.69 0.37 -32.68
N ALA A 141 2.49 -0.68 -32.48
CA ALA A 141 3.14 -1.40 -33.57
C ALA A 141 2.12 -2.03 -34.53
N GLY A 142 1.06 -2.65 -34.01
CA GLY A 142 -0.01 -3.25 -34.82
C GLY A 142 -0.74 -2.22 -35.68
N VAL A 143 -1.12 -1.07 -35.11
CA VAL A 143 -1.76 0.04 -35.85
C VAL A 143 -0.82 0.58 -36.93
N PHE A 144 0.47 0.74 -36.63
CA PHE A 144 1.45 1.21 -37.59
C PHE A 144 1.62 0.24 -38.77
N ILE A 145 1.75 -1.06 -38.50
CA ILE A 145 1.86 -2.11 -39.54
C ILE A 145 0.59 -2.13 -40.41
N ALA A 146 -0.59 -2.12 -39.79
CA ALA A 146 -1.86 -2.10 -40.53
C ALA A 146 -2.00 -0.86 -41.42
N GLY A 147 -1.59 0.32 -40.91
CA GLY A 147 -1.56 1.57 -41.68
C GLY A 147 -0.60 1.51 -42.87
N LEU A 148 0.60 0.94 -42.69
CA LEU A 148 1.57 0.74 -43.76
C LEU A 148 1.04 -0.20 -44.85
N LEU A 149 0.45 -1.33 -44.46
CA LEU A 149 -0.14 -2.29 -45.40
C LEU A 149 -1.31 -1.68 -46.17
N ALA A 150 -2.17 -0.92 -45.50
CA ALA A 150 -3.26 -0.20 -46.16
C ALA A 150 -2.74 0.87 -47.14
N GLY A 151 -1.68 1.60 -46.77
CA GLY A 151 -1.04 2.57 -47.66
C GLY A 151 -0.40 1.94 -48.89
N ILE A 152 0.28 0.79 -48.73
CA ILE A 152 0.84 0.03 -49.85
C ILE A 152 -0.27 -0.50 -50.75
N ALA A 153 -1.32 -1.10 -50.18
CA ALA A 153 -2.47 -1.57 -50.96
C ALA A 153 -3.14 -0.44 -51.75
N ALA A 154 -3.31 0.74 -51.13
CA ALA A 154 -3.85 1.92 -51.82
C ALA A 154 -2.96 2.42 -52.96
N MET A 155 -1.65 2.19 -52.92
CA MET A 155 -0.73 2.51 -54.02
C MET A 155 -0.71 1.46 -55.12
N CYS A 156 -0.88 0.17 -54.79
CA CYS A 156 -0.85 -0.93 -55.77
C CYS A 156 -2.19 -1.14 -56.51
N PHE A 157 -3.31 -0.70 -55.94
CA PHE A 157 -4.65 -0.81 -56.53
C PHE A 157 -5.18 0.54 -57.05
N ARG A 158 -4.27 1.48 -57.33
CA ARG A 158 -4.51 2.73 -58.05
C ARG A 158 -4.00 2.60 -59.48
#